data_AF-A0A8C6DRI7-F1
#
_entry.id   AF-A0A8C6DRI7-F1
#
_cell.length_a   1.000
_cell.length_b   1.000
_cell.length_c   1.000
_cell.angle_alpha   90.00
_cell.angle_beta   90.00
_cell.angle_gamma   90.00
#
_symmetry.space_group_name_H-M   'P 1'
#
loop_
_entity.id
_entity.type
_entity.pdbx_description
1 polymer ?
#
loop_
_entity_poly.entity_id
_entity_poly.type
_entity_poly.pdbx_seq_one_letter_code
_entity_poly.pdbx_strand_id
1 'polypeptide(L)' 'MGFGDLKSPAGLQLLDDYLVDKCSIEQYMPSKADVAVSEAVSSPLLANLCHALRWYSHITSYEKEKASLQE' A
#
# COMPACT_ATOMS: atom_id res chain seq x y z
N MET A 1 -2.15 13.71 2.46
CA MET A 1 -2.94 13.08 1.38
C MET A 1 -4.14 12.43 2.02
N GLY A 2 -5.35 12.81 1.64
CA GLY A 2 -6.57 12.16 2.10
C GLY A 2 -7.12 11.31 0.98
N PHE A 3 -6.87 10.00 1.00
CA PHE A 3 -7.41 9.06 0.01
C PHE A 3 -8.93 8.82 0.16
N GLY A 4 -9.57 9.52 1.11
CA GLY A 4 -10.96 9.30 1.46
C GLY A 4 -11.15 7.95 2.15
N ASP A 5 -12.29 7.32 1.89
CA ASP A 5 -12.56 5.98 2.41
C ASP A 5 -11.83 4.91 1.59
N LEU A 6 -10.74 4.39 2.13
CA LEU A 6 -9.95 3.29 1.55
C LEU A 6 -10.68 1.94 1.56
N LYS A 7 -11.88 1.87 2.15
CA LYS A 7 -12.75 0.69 2.02
C LYS A 7 -13.67 0.78 0.82
N SER A 8 -13.83 1.97 0.25
CA SER A 8 -14.67 2.23 -0.92
C SER A 8 -13.88 2.06 -2.23
N PRO A 9 -14.52 1.60 -3.32
CA PRO A 9 -13.87 1.44 -4.63
C PRO A 9 -13.20 2.74 -5.12
N ALA A 10 -13.82 3.89 -4.86
CA ALA A 10 -13.30 5.20 -5.25
C ALA A 10 -11.99 5.56 -4.50
N GLY A 11 -11.90 5.26 -3.20
CA GLY A 11 -10.68 5.53 -2.42
C GLY A 11 -9.53 4.59 -2.81
N LEU A 12 -9.85 3.33 -3.11
CA LEU A 12 -8.90 2.36 -3.64
C LEU A 12 -8.38 2.75 -5.03
N GLN A 13 -9.23 3.28 -5.89
CA GLN A 13 -8.82 3.77 -7.21
C GLN A 13 -7.90 4.99 -7.12
N LEU A 14 -8.20 5.93 -6.22
CA LEU A 14 -7.33 7.08 -5.97
C LEU A 14 -5.96 6.68 -5.41
N LEU A 15 -5.91 5.62 -4.59
CA LEU A 15 -4.65 5.04 -4.12
C LEU A 15 -3.87 4.39 -5.27
N ASP A 16 -4.54 3.63 -6.15
CA ASP A 16 -3.90 3.01 -7.31
C ASP A 16 -3.29 4.06 -8.25
N ASP A 17 -4.05 5.11 -8.60
CA ASP A 17 -3.58 6.24 -9.42
C ASP A 17 -2.40 6.97 -8.76
N TYR A 18 -2.42 7.15 -7.43
CA TYR A 18 -1.31 7.74 -6.71
C TYR A 18 -0.03 6.89 -6.75
N LEU A 19 -0.19 5.56 -6.74
CA LEU A 19 0.90 4.61 -6.79
C LEU A 19 1.47 4.40 -8.19
N VAL A 20 0.72 4.74 -9.25
CA VAL A 20 1.21 4.72 -10.64
C VAL A 20 2.50 5.55 -10.77
N ASP A 21 2.50 6.80 -10.29
CA ASP A 21 3.67 7.70 -10.38
C ASP A 21 4.77 7.40 -9.33
N LYS A 22 4.42 6.72 -8.24
CA LYS A 22 5.35 6.39 -7.15
C LYS A 22 6.12 5.09 -7.39
N CYS A 23 5.71 4.30 -8.37
CA CYS A 23 6.33 3.03 -8.73
C CYS A 23 7.64 3.18 -9.54
N SER A 24 8.25 4.38 -9.57
CA SER A 24 9.66 4.53 -9.99
C SER A 24 10.58 3.97 -8.89
N ILE A 25 10.61 2.63 -8.85
CA ILE A 25 11.72 1.72 -8.54
C ILE A 25 13.02 2.52 -8.51
N GLU A 26 13.53 2.88 -7.33
CA GLU A 26 14.86 2.38 -6.97
C GLU A 26 15.14 2.42 -5.45
N GLN A 27 14.36 3.13 -4.62
CA GLN A 27 14.64 3.24 -3.18
C GLN A 27 13.39 3.44 -2.30
N TYR A 28 12.26 2.82 -2.62
CA TYR A 28 11.07 2.98 -1.78
C TYR A 28 11.13 2.09 -0.53
N MET A 29 11.87 2.55 0.49
CA MET A 29 11.77 1.98 1.83
C MET A 29 10.38 2.35 2.36
N PRO A 30 9.51 1.37 2.71
CA PRO A 30 8.18 1.67 3.17
C PRO A 30 8.25 2.55 4.41
N SER A 31 7.50 3.64 4.36
CA SER A 31 7.47 4.65 5.41
C SER A 31 6.40 4.33 6.45
N LYS A 32 6.40 5.03 7.60
CA LYS A 32 5.30 4.92 8.58
C LYS A 32 3.93 5.26 7.98
N ALA A 33 3.89 6.09 6.93
CA ALA A 33 2.65 6.41 6.24
C ALA A 33 2.14 5.22 5.42
N ASP A 34 3.04 4.45 4.81
CA ASP A 34 2.68 3.27 4.03
C ASP A 34 2.03 2.19 4.89
N VAL A 35 2.59 1.94 6.08
CA VAL A 35 2.02 1.03 7.09
C VAL A 35 0.63 1.49 7.52
N ALA A 36 0.48 2.77 7.86
CA ALA A 36 -0.82 3.31 8.26
C ALA A 36 -1.88 3.20 7.15
N VAL A 37 -1.47 3.36 5.88
CA VAL A 37 -2.37 3.18 4.73
C VAL A 37 -2.69 1.69 4.52
N SER A 38 -1.72 0.78 4.68
CA SER A 38 -1.98 -0.66 4.54
C SER A 38 -2.92 -1.18 5.63
N GLU A 39 -2.80 -0.70 6.87
CA GLU A 39 -3.73 -1.00 7.96
C GLU A 39 -5.15 -0.45 7.69
N ALA A 40 -5.24 0.71 7.04
CA ALA A 40 -6.53 1.30 6.66
C ALA A 40 -7.22 0.56 5.51
N VAL A 41 -6.46 -0.13 4.66
CA VAL A 41 -6.98 -1.01 3.60
C VAL A 41 -7.47 -2.31 4.24
N SER A 42 -8.74 -2.31 4.64
CA SER A 42 -9.43 -3.48 5.21
C SER A 42 -10.19 -4.30 4.16
N SER A 43 -10.31 -3.80 2.93
CA SER A 43 -11.09 -4.43 1.86
C SER A 43 -10.18 -5.22 0.93
N PRO A 44 -10.65 -6.36 0.37
CA PRO A 44 -9.89 -7.08 -0.64
C PRO A 44 -9.61 -6.15 -1.82
N LEU A 45 -8.32 -5.89 -2.06
CA LEU A 45 -7.88 -5.12 -3.22
C LEU A 45 -8.39 -5.84 -4.47
N LEU A 46 -9.17 -5.11 -5.26
CA LEU A 46 -9.71 -5.63 -6.51
C LEU A 46 -8.54 -5.91 -7.46
N ALA A 47 -8.62 -7.01 -8.22
CA ALA A 47 -7.55 -7.44 -9.13
C ALA A 47 -7.24 -6.45 -10.25
N ASN A 48 -8.10 -5.45 -10.47
CA ASN A 48 -7.88 -4.34 -11.41
C ASN A 48 -6.97 -3.23 -10.85
N LEU A 49 -6.61 -3.27 -9.57
CA LEU A 49 -5.72 -2.30 -8.91
C LEU A 49 -4.31 -2.88 -8.79
N CYS A 50 -3.68 -3.15 -9.92
CA CYS A 50 -2.39 -3.83 -10.00
C CYS A 50 -1.28 -3.08 -9.24
N HIS A 51 -1.34 -1.74 -9.21
CA HIS A 51 -0.31 -0.92 -8.55
C HIS A 51 -0.49 -0.95 -7.04
N ALA A 52 -1.74 -0.77 -6.57
CA ALA A 52 -2.08 -0.90 -5.15
C ALA A 52 -1.80 -2.31 -4.61
N LEU A 53 -2.12 -3.35 -5.37
CA LEU A 53 -1.89 -4.75 -4.98
C LEU A 53 -0.40 -5.07 -4.83
N ARG A 54 0.42 -4.57 -5.77
CA ARG A 54 1.88 -4.74 -5.71
C ARG A 54 2.49 -4.03 -4.51
N TRP A 55 2.08 -2.78 -4.27
CA TRP A 55 2.49 -1.98 -3.12
C TRP A 55 2.08 -2.63 -1.79
N TYR A 56 0.83 -3.10 -1.67
CA TYR A 56 0.32 -3.74 -0.46
C TYR A 56 1.08 -5.03 -0.11
N SER A 57 1.36 -5.86 -1.14
CA SER A 57 2.17 -7.08 -0.99
C SER A 57 3.59 -6.77 -0.52
N HIS A 58 4.17 -5.67 -1.01
CA HIS A 58 5.51 -5.21 -0.63
C HIS A 58 5.56 -4.78 0.84
N ILE A 59 4.61 -3.96 1.30
CA ILE A 59 4.55 -3.51 2.70
C ILE A 59 4.33 -4.68 3.65
N THR A 60 3.38 -5.57 3.32
CA THR A 60 3.08 -6.74 4.16
C THR A 60 4.31 -7.62 4.33
N SER A 61 5.07 -7.81 3.24
CA SER A 61 6.32 -8.58 3.29
C SER A 61 7.38 -7.89 4.15
N TYR A 62 7.50 -6.56 4.02
CA TYR A 62 8.45 -5.77 4.79
C TYR A 62 8.10 -5.69 6.29
N GLU A 63 6.83 -5.57 6.66
CA GLU A 63 6.41 -5.62 8.07
C GLU A 63 6.75 -6.96 8.70
N LYS A 64 6.53 -8.06 7.97
CA LYS A 64 6.90 -9.40 8.42
C LYS A 64 8.42 -9.55 8.59
N GLU A 65 9.19 -9.03 7.64
CA GLU A 65 10.65 -9.04 7.71
C GLU A 65 11.16 -8.19 8.88
N LYS A 66 10.61 -6.98 9.07
CA LYS A 66 10.95 -6.11 10.20
C LYS A 66 10.63 -6.75 11.54
N ALA A 67 9.46 -7.38 11.68
CA ALA A 67 9.10 -8.08 12.90
C ALA A 67 10.11 -9.21 13.22
N SER A 68 10.58 -9.92 12.18
CA SER A 68 11.58 -10.98 12.33
C SER A 68 13.00 -10.48 12.63
N LEU A 69 13.33 -9.22 12.31
CA LEU A 69 14.65 -8.64 12.55
C LEU A 69 14.79 -7.98 13.95
N GLN A 70 13.69 -7.89 14.71
CA GLN A 70 13.69 -7.34 16.07
C GLN A 70 13.74 -8.41 17.19
N GLU A 71 13.97 -9.68 16.86
CA GLU A 71 14.23 -10.78 17.80
C GLU A 71 15.73 -11.08 18.00
#